data_AF-A0A2Z6QE76-F1
#
_entry.id   AF-A0A2Z6QE76-F1
#
_cell.length_a   1.000
_cell.length_b   1.000
_cell.length_c   1.000
_cell.angle_alpha   90.00
_cell.angle_beta   90.00
_cell.angle_gamma   90.00
#
_symmetry.space_group_name_H-M   'P 1'
#
loop_
_entity.id
_entity.type
_entity.pdbx_description
1 polymer ?
#
loop_
_entity_poly.entity_id
_entity_poly.type
_entity_poly.pdbx_seq_one_letter_code
_entity_poly.pdbx_strand_id
1 'polypeptide(L)'
;MDDDKFLPKLSQNLLKILDDDEYHDITIEVGNDPYVKIFRAHMVILNYRSTYLQRILSTNKKKNEETLVHIKLPNILPEIFQIILRYIYGGRISLDECDTLSIIKVLVAASELNLQELVSYLQFYIIKNNENWMEQNFNLVYQTSFENDSFLEFQKYCTDLISKKPDKILNSISFSSIPKKLLISIIRNNNHQMSEIQVWKYVLKWGLAQNPELPPDPATFSKEDFNVLKNTLQHIVPFINFKDLTSREFSDEVLPYKKILPKELYKDLLKKFLNLHPDSKLTDNLKNSIDSKIITFQHAELISKWIEKFDITHKSTSLYEFKLILRGSRDGFTPDKFHEICDNRSCTITIIKAKGNNQILGGYNPIEWKSERGYVATKDSFIFSFENGDDINNHVLSRVINKNYAIFNDHTYGPSFGDADLILRGDSGHCIKHSYEKRIRGALESTLHCGIYCDCCYYTIRGERWKCTSCANYDLCQVCKPKSHIHNHPANHKFQLIPHSESSHYAPQFFEHYVRCDSCNKTIRGMRWKCTFCEKYNLCQDCKFKSSNIHDNNHAFLPIAYPEHILLLFSAENVPTCDYCKLTCTGYICAKCANGEFLVEEYELFQVIKK
;
A
#
# COMPACT_ATOMS: atom_id res chain seq x y z
N MET A 1 49.29 -7.89 -30.77
CA MET A 1 49.72 -7.98 -29.36
C MET A 1 49.89 -9.47 -29.09
N ASP A 2 51.14 -9.93 -29.14
CA ASP A 2 51.54 -11.35 -29.06
C ASP A 2 52.10 -11.68 -27.66
N ASP A 3 51.97 -10.75 -26.70
CA ASP A 3 52.75 -10.72 -25.46
C ASP A 3 52.35 -11.80 -24.43
N ASP A 4 51.14 -12.37 -24.54
CA ASP A 4 50.64 -13.36 -23.56
C ASP A 4 50.82 -14.83 -23.99
N LYS A 5 51.33 -15.10 -25.20
CA LYS A 5 51.35 -16.45 -25.78
C LYS A 5 52.15 -17.48 -24.97
N PHE A 6 53.23 -17.05 -24.30
CA PHE A 6 54.12 -17.93 -23.56
C PHE A 6 53.86 -17.97 -22.04
N LEU A 7 53.11 -16.99 -21.50
CA LEU A 7 52.79 -16.91 -20.08
C LEU A 7 52.06 -18.15 -19.53
N PRO A 8 51.11 -18.78 -20.26
CA PRO A 8 50.48 -20.03 -19.82
C PRO A 8 51.48 -21.14 -19.54
N LYS A 9 52.51 -21.28 -20.39
CA LYS A 9 53.50 -22.35 -20.23
C LYS A 9 54.44 -22.07 -19.07
N LEU A 10 54.86 -20.81 -18.89
CA LEU A 10 55.65 -20.39 -17.74
C LEU A 10 54.89 -20.65 -16.42
N SER A 11 53.62 -20.25 -16.35
CA SER A 11 52.73 -20.50 -15.21
C SER A 11 52.65 -22.00 -14.85
N GLN A 12 52.44 -22.87 -15.84
CA GLN A 12 52.43 -24.32 -15.63
C GLN A 12 53.77 -24.84 -15.12
N ASN A 13 54.89 -24.34 -15.64
CA ASN A 13 56.22 -24.76 -15.19
C ASN A 13 56.45 -24.36 -13.72
N LEU A 14 56.04 -23.16 -13.29
CA LEU A 14 56.11 -22.74 -11.89
C LEU A 14 55.21 -23.59 -10.98
N LEU A 15 54.00 -23.94 -11.42
CA LEU A 15 53.13 -24.84 -10.67
C LEU A 15 53.75 -26.23 -10.50
N LYS A 16 54.44 -26.77 -11.51
CA LYS A 16 55.17 -28.03 -11.38
C LYS A 16 56.28 -27.98 -10.34
N ILE A 17 56.98 -26.84 -10.23
CA ILE A 17 58.01 -26.63 -9.20
C ILE A 17 57.38 -26.65 -7.79
N LEU A 18 56.14 -26.18 -7.63
CA LEU A 18 55.45 -26.24 -6.34
C LEU A 18 55.07 -27.67 -5.95
N ASP A 19 54.75 -28.52 -6.92
CA ASP A 19 54.40 -29.92 -6.70
C ASP A 19 55.64 -30.82 -6.56
N ASP A 20 56.83 -30.28 -6.86
CA ASP A 20 58.12 -30.93 -6.68
C ASP A 20 58.63 -30.68 -5.24
N ASP A 21 59.05 -31.75 -4.57
CA ASP A 21 59.63 -31.66 -3.23
C ASP A 21 61.12 -31.26 -3.28
N GLU A 22 61.72 -31.17 -4.46
CA GLU A 22 63.10 -30.78 -4.68
C GLU A 22 63.28 -29.25 -4.66
N TYR A 23 64.40 -28.78 -4.08
CA TYR A 23 64.82 -27.36 -4.06
C TYR A 23 63.98 -26.35 -3.26
N HIS A 24 63.05 -26.81 -2.40
CA HIS A 24 62.37 -25.93 -1.46
C HIS A 24 63.35 -25.35 -0.42
N ASP A 25 63.25 -24.06 -0.15
CA ASP A 25 64.11 -23.32 0.79
C ASP A 25 63.32 -22.75 2.00
N ILE A 26 62.02 -23.05 2.07
CA ILE A 26 61.13 -22.66 3.17
C ILE A 26 60.03 -23.70 3.45
N THR A 27 59.67 -23.82 4.74
CA THR A 27 58.48 -24.53 5.20
C THR A 27 57.47 -23.55 5.83
N ILE A 28 56.18 -23.76 5.55
CA ILE A 28 55.08 -22.94 6.01
C ILE A 28 54.09 -23.85 6.76
N GLU A 29 53.98 -23.66 8.06
CA GLU A 29 52.97 -24.32 8.89
C GLU A 29 51.69 -23.49 8.84
N VAL A 30 50.60 -24.09 8.36
CA VAL A 30 49.32 -23.40 8.14
C VAL A 30 48.22 -24.10 8.90
N GLY A 31 47.31 -23.30 9.46
CA GLY A 31 46.22 -23.75 10.29
C GLY A 31 46.57 -23.77 11.77
N ASN A 32 45.61 -24.15 12.59
CA ASN A 32 45.75 -24.24 14.04
C ASN A 32 45.33 -25.64 14.51
N ASP A 33 45.86 -26.07 15.66
CA ASP A 33 45.62 -27.41 16.21
C ASP A 33 44.11 -27.71 16.32
N PRO A 34 43.63 -28.90 15.89
CA PRO A 34 44.38 -30.05 15.38
C PRO A 34 44.58 -30.07 13.84
N TYR A 35 44.13 -29.05 13.12
CA TYR A 35 44.10 -29.01 11.66
C TYR A 35 45.26 -28.18 11.10
N VAL A 36 46.46 -28.73 11.20
CA VAL A 36 47.71 -28.10 10.74
C VAL A 36 48.28 -28.87 9.56
N LYS A 37 48.75 -28.15 8.53
CA LYS A 37 49.45 -28.73 7.38
C LYS A 37 50.74 -27.95 7.11
N ILE A 38 51.79 -28.67 6.77
CA ILE A 38 53.08 -28.09 6.38
C ILE A 38 53.15 -28.03 4.86
N PHE A 39 53.48 -26.86 4.33
CA PHE A 39 53.71 -26.61 2.93
C PHE A 39 55.19 -26.34 2.68
N ARG A 40 55.72 -26.89 1.59
CA ARG A 40 57.06 -26.58 1.08
C ARG A 40 56.93 -25.58 -0.05
N ALA A 41 57.80 -24.56 -0.05
CA ALA A 41 57.72 -23.48 -1.02
C ALA A 41 59.10 -22.85 -1.26
N HIS A 42 59.12 -21.78 -2.06
CA HIS A 42 60.32 -21.12 -2.55
C HIS A 42 60.30 -19.63 -2.17
N MET A 43 61.24 -19.21 -1.34
CA MET A 43 61.34 -17.86 -0.77
C MET A 43 61.34 -16.79 -1.85
N VAL A 44 62.06 -17.01 -2.95
CA VAL A 44 62.14 -16.03 -4.05
C VAL A 44 60.77 -15.71 -4.64
N ILE A 45 59.92 -16.72 -4.86
CA ILE A 45 58.58 -16.52 -5.43
C ILE A 45 57.69 -15.81 -4.43
N LEU A 46 57.65 -16.30 -3.18
CA LEU A 46 56.83 -15.71 -2.12
C LEU A 46 57.20 -14.24 -1.85
N ASN A 47 58.49 -13.92 -1.86
CA ASN A 47 59.03 -12.59 -1.61
C ASN A 47 58.58 -11.55 -2.65
N TYR A 48 58.44 -11.93 -3.92
CA TYR A 48 58.01 -10.99 -4.95
C TYR A 48 56.50 -10.98 -5.18
N ARG A 49 55.78 -12.02 -4.76
CA ARG A 49 54.33 -12.13 -4.97
C ARG A 49 53.51 -11.63 -3.78
N SER A 50 54.06 -11.61 -2.57
CA SER A 50 53.39 -11.11 -1.37
C SER A 50 54.31 -10.18 -0.59
N THR A 51 53.91 -8.92 -0.45
CA THR A 51 54.67 -7.96 0.39
C THR A 51 54.61 -8.32 1.87
N TYR A 52 53.56 -9.03 2.31
CA TYR A 52 53.46 -9.54 3.68
C TYR A 52 54.54 -10.60 3.93
N LEU A 53 54.61 -11.61 3.05
CA LEU A 53 55.63 -12.65 3.14
C LEU A 53 57.03 -12.07 2.98
N GLN A 54 57.25 -11.10 2.07
CA GLN A 54 58.51 -10.35 1.95
C GLN A 54 58.98 -9.77 3.29
N ARG A 55 58.08 -9.11 4.04
CA ARG A 55 58.42 -8.51 5.35
C ARG A 55 58.81 -9.58 6.37
N ILE A 56 58.08 -10.70 6.40
CA ILE A 56 58.38 -11.83 7.31
C ILE A 56 59.73 -12.46 6.96
N LEU A 57 59.97 -12.76 5.69
CA LEU A 57 61.20 -13.38 5.21
C LEU A 57 62.43 -12.48 5.44
N SER A 58 62.28 -11.17 5.23
CA SER A 58 63.34 -10.18 5.47
C SER A 58 63.73 -10.07 6.95
N THR A 59 62.76 -10.29 7.86
CA THR A 59 63.00 -10.28 9.31
C THR A 59 63.71 -11.56 9.77
N ASN A 60 63.36 -12.71 9.17
CA ASN A 60 63.98 -14.00 9.49
C ASN A 60 65.42 -14.13 8.97
N LYS A 61 65.75 -13.52 7.82
CA LYS A 61 67.13 -13.47 7.30
C LYS A 61 68.14 -12.85 8.28
N LYS A 62 67.70 -12.05 9.25
CA LYS A 62 68.58 -11.44 10.26
C LYS A 62 68.85 -12.32 11.49
N LYS A 63 68.21 -13.49 11.60
CA LYS A 63 68.22 -14.29 12.85
C LYS A 63 68.95 -15.64 12.76
N ASN A 64 68.92 -16.35 11.63
CA ASN A 64 69.46 -17.71 11.54
C ASN A 64 70.22 -17.95 10.22
N GLU A 65 71.46 -18.43 10.28
CA GLU A 65 72.29 -18.74 9.10
C GLU A 65 72.32 -20.24 8.73
N GLU A 66 71.87 -21.17 9.60
CA GLU A 66 72.05 -22.62 9.38
C GLU A 66 70.76 -23.47 9.33
N THR A 67 69.59 -22.92 9.66
CA THR A 67 68.31 -23.67 9.67
C THR A 67 67.36 -23.21 8.56
N LEU A 68 66.74 -24.19 7.88
CA LEU A 68 65.68 -24.01 6.88
C LEU A 68 64.61 -23.05 7.42
N VAL A 69 64.26 -22.01 6.66
CA VAL A 69 63.34 -20.97 7.11
C VAL A 69 61.97 -21.58 7.36
N HIS A 70 61.36 -21.24 8.51
CA HIS A 70 60.05 -21.74 8.91
C HIS A 70 59.13 -20.58 9.30
N ILE A 71 57.91 -20.56 8.76
CA ILE A 71 56.90 -19.55 9.08
C ILE A 71 55.58 -20.21 9.48
N LYS A 72 54.79 -19.53 10.32
CA LYS A 72 53.48 -20.01 10.79
C LYS A 72 52.38 -19.06 10.35
N LEU A 73 51.28 -19.61 9.84
CA LEU A 73 50.08 -18.91 9.40
C LEU A 73 48.83 -19.55 10.05
N PRO A 74 48.59 -19.29 11.36
CA PRO A 74 47.56 -20.00 12.11
C PRO A 74 46.13 -19.60 11.76
N ASN A 75 45.92 -18.42 11.18
CA ASN A 75 44.59 -17.88 10.87
C ASN A 75 44.02 -18.37 9.52
N ILE A 76 44.83 -19.06 8.71
CA ILE A 76 44.45 -19.51 7.37
C ILE A 76 44.26 -21.02 7.41
N LEU A 77 43.15 -21.51 6.84
CA LEU A 77 42.92 -22.94 6.69
C LEU A 77 43.86 -23.55 5.64
N PRO A 78 44.40 -24.77 5.86
CA PRO A 78 45.30 -25.45 4.92
C PRO A 78 44.79 -25.48 3.48
N GLU A 79 43.54 -25.88 3.26
CA GLU A 79 42.90 -25.97 1.94
C GLU A 79 42.80 -24.60 1.24
N ILE A 80 42.51 -23.54 2.01
CA ILE A 80 42.44 -22.17 1.50
C ILE A 80 43.83 -21.66 1.12
N PHE A 81 44.82 -21.93 1.97
CA PHE A 81 46.20 -21.57 1.66
C PHE A 81 46.72 -22.32 0.44
N GLN A 82 46.33 -23.58 0.23
CA GLN A 82 46.74 -24.33 -0.96
C GLN A 82 46.24 -23.65 -2.26
N ILE A 83 45.03 -23.11 -2.26
CA ILE A 83 44.49 -22.33 -3.39
C ILE A 83 45.34 -21.07 -3.60
N ILE A 84 45.63 -20.32 -2.53
CA ILE A 84 46.42 -19.09 -2.60
C ILE A 84 47.86 -19.36 -3.05
N LEU A 85 48.48 -20.42 -2.55
CA LEU A 85 49.84 -20.80 -2.89
C LEU A 85 49.94 -21.14 -4.39
N ARG A 86 48.98 -21.90 -4.92
CA ARG A 86 48.89 -22.15 -6.37
C ARG A 86 48.69 -20.87 -7.16
N TYR A 87 47.90 -19.91 -6.67
CA TYR A 87 47.80 -18.58 -7.29
C TYR A 87 49.12 -17.81 -7.26
N ILE A 88 49.86 -17.82 -6.15
CA ILE A 88 51.15 -17.14 -6.02
C ILE A 88 52.12 -17.62 -7.11
N TYR A 89 52.15 -18.93 -7.38
CA TYR A 89 53.01 -19.54 -8.39
C TYR A 89 52.49 -19.40 -9.82
N GLY A 90 51.21 -19.75 -10.03
CA GLY A 90 50.63 -19.87 -11.35
C GLY A 90 49.99 -18.60 -11.90
N GLY A 91 49.71 -17.60 -11.05
CA GLY A 91 48.95 -16.40 -11.43
C GLY A 91 47.51 -16.69 -11.88
N ARG A 92 46.99 -17.88 -11.57
CA ARG A 92 45.66 -18.35 -11.94
C ARG A 92 44.95 -18.87 -10.69
N ILE A 93 43.65 -18.63 -10.62
CA ILE A 93 42.80 -19.15 -9.56
C ILE A 93 41.67 -19.98 -10.17
N SER A 94 41.46 -21.17 -9.63
CA SER A 94 40.33 -22.03 -9.99
C SER A 94 39.28 -21.89 -8.89
N LEU A 95 38.08 -21.42 -9.25
CA LEU A 95 36.98 -21.18 -8.32
C LEU A 95 35.76 -22.07 -8.61
N ASP A 96 35.79 -22.85 -9.70
CA ASP A 96 34.63 -23.56 -10.23
C ASP A 96 34.09 -24.65 -9.28
N GLU A 97 34.95 -25.21 -8.43
CA GLU A 97 34.61 -26.24 -7.44
C GLU A 97 34.43 -25.68 -6.03
N CYS A 98 34.63 -24.37 -5.82
CA CYS A 98 34.53 -23.74 -4.51
C CYS A 98 33.11 -23.23 -4.24
N ASP A 99 32.59 -23.52 -3.05
CA ASP A 99 31.39 -22.81 -2.58
C ASP A 99 31.71 -21.34 -2.26
N THR A 100 30.69 -20.47 -2.30
CA THR A 100 30.88 -19.02 -2.09
C THR A 100 31.58 -18.71 -0.76
N LEU A 101 31.29 -19.49 0.29
CA LEU A 101 31.91 -19.33 1.60
C LEU A 101 33.42 -19.57 1.55
N SER A 102 33.85 -20.60 0.83
CA SER A 102 35.27 -20.89 0.60
C SER A 102 35.93 -19.78 -0.22
N ILE A 103 35.25 -19.24 -1.24
CA ILE A 103 35.78 -18.10 -2.01
C ILE A 103 35.96 -16.87 -1.13
N ILE A 104 35.02 -16.58 -0.21
CA ILE A 104 35.17 -15.50 0.79
C ILE A 104 36.34 -15.77 1.73
N LYS A 105 36.55 -17.02 2.18
CA LYS A 105 37.73 -17.38 2.98
C LYS A 105 39.03 -17.17 2.21
N VAL A 106 39.07 -17.48 0.91
CA VAL A 106 40.21 -17.17 0.04
C VAL A 106 40.43 -15.66 -0.05
N LEU A 107 39.37 -14.85 -0.18
CA LEU A 107 39.46 -13.39 -0.17
C LEU A 107 40.07 -12.85 1.14
N VAL A 108 39.61 -13.35 2.29
CA VAL A 108 40.14 -12.96 3.61
C VAL A 108 41.63 -13.29 3.72
N ALA A 109 42.02 -14.52 3.40
CA ALA A 109 43.42 -14.95 3.46
C ALA A 109 44.30 -14.23 2.42
N ALA A 110 43.78 -13.91 1.24
CA ALA A 110 44.48 -13.10 0.24
C ALA A 110 44.77 -11.69 0.77
N SER A 111 43.83 -11.10 1.52
CA SER A 111 44.04 -9.80 2.16
C SER A 111 45.06 -9.86 3.29
N GLU A 112 45.03 -10.91 4.13
CA GLU A 112 46.02 -11.12 5.20
C GLU A 112 47.44 -11.22 4.64
N LEU A 113 47.57 -11.89 3.49
CA LEU A 113 48.83 -12.02 2.73
C LEU A 113 49.14 -10.81 1.83
N ASN A 114 48.34 -9.74 1.90
CA ASN A 114 48.46 -8.50 1.12
C ASN A 114 48.55 -8.70 -0.41
N LEU A 115 47.74 -9.61 -0.96
CA LEU A 115 47.64 -9.91 -2.39
C LEU A 115 46.57 -9.05 -3.06
N GLN A 116 46.83 -7.74 -3.19
CA GLN A 116 45.82 -6.74 -3.58
C GLN A 116 45.17 -6.98 -4.96
N GLU A 117 45.93 -7.50 -5.93
CA GLU A 117 45.41 -7.90 -7.26
C GLU A 117 44.32 -8.96 -7.12
N LEU A 118 44.59 -10.00 -6.32
CA LEU A 118 43.66 -11.10 -6.08
C LEU A 118 42.44 -10.64 -5.27
N VAL A 119 42.66 -9.80 -4.25
CA VAL A 119 41.59 -9.21 -3.43
C VAL A 119 40.61 -8.43 -4.30
N SER A 120 41.12 -7.63 -5.24
CA SER A 120 40.29 -6.83 -6.16
C SER A 120 39.49 -7.74 -7.10
N TYR A 121 40.14 -8.75 -7.69
CA TYR A 121 39.49 -9.73 -8.57
C TYR A 121 38.37 -10.50 -7.87
N LEU A 122 38.65 -11.02 -6.67
CA LEU A 122 37.71 -11.85 -5.92
C LEU A 122 36.47 -11.06 -5.47
N GLN A 123 36.63 -9.81 -5.03
CA GLN A 123 35.48 -8.97 -4.68
C GLN A 123 34.54 -8.80 -5.87
N PHE A 124 35.07 -8.45 -7.05
CA PHE A 124 34.27 -8.30 -8.26
C PHE A 124 33.62 -9.61 -8.71
N TYR A 125 34.37 -10.71 -8.65
CA TYR A 125 33.87 -12.05 -9.01
C TYR A 125 32.67 -12.44 -8.14
N ILE A 126 32.77 -12.29 -6.82
CA ILE A 126 31.72 -12.69 -5.88
C ILE A 126 30.47 -11.81 -6.07
N ILE A 127 30.64 -10.49 -6.18
CA ILE A 127 29.51 -9.56 -6.41
C ILE A 127 28.78 -9.91 -7.71
N LYS A 128 29.52 -10.20 -8.79
CA LYS A 128 28.95 -10.47 -10.10
C LYS A 128 28.24 -11.83 -10.19
N ASN A 129 28.82 -12.87 -9.60
CA ASN A 129 28.36 -14.25 -9.81
C ASN A 129 27.52 -14.80 -8.66
N ASN A 130 27.60 -14.21 -7.46
CA ASN A 130 26.99 -14.75 -6.25
C ASN A 130 26.08 -13.75 -5.51
N GLU A 131 25.53 -12.75 -6.22
CA GLU A 131 24.66 -11.71 -5.65
C GLU A 131 23.54 -12.29 -4.75
N ASN A 132 22.76 -13.26 -5.25
CA ASN A 132 21.69 -13.90 -4.46
C ASN A 132 22.20 -14.55 -3.16
N TRP A 133 23.37 -15.20 -3.21
CA TRP A 133 23.96 -15.81 -2.03
C TRP A 133 24.39 -14.74 -1.02
N MET A 134 24.96 -13.62 -1.50
CA MET A 134 25.35 -12.49 -0.65
C MET A 134 24.13 -11.85 0.02
N GLU A 135 23.01 -11.70 -0.70
CA GLU A 135 21.76 -11.19 -0.13
C GLU A 135 21.22 -12.10 0.98
N GLN A 136 21.25 -13.43 0.77
CA GLN A 136 20.77 -14.39 1.77
C GLN A 136 21.67 -14.47 3.01
N ASN A 137 22.97 -14.23 2.83
CA ASN A 137 24.00 -14.29 3.88
C ASN A 137 24.55 -12.89 4.22
N PHE A 138 23.69 -11.86 4.13
CA PHE A 138 24.10 -10.47 4.24
C PHE A 138 24.91 -10.16 5.50
N ASN A 139 24.52 -10.73 6.65
CA ASN A 139 25.24 -10.48 7.91
C ASN A 139 26.73 -10.88 7.82
N LEU A 140 27.02 -12.06 7.27
CA LEU A 140 28.38 -12.56 7.12
C LEU A 140 29.19 -11.65 6.18
N VAL A 141 28.60 -11.32 5.03
CA VAL A 141 29.24 -10.43 4.05
C VAL A 141 29.51 -9.05 4.66
N TYR A 142 28.54 -8.49 5.38
CA TYR A 142 28.68 -7.21 6.05
C TYR A 142 29.82 -7.25 7.07
N GLN A 143 29.83 -8.23 7.97
CA GLN A 143 30.90 -8.39 8.97
C GLN A 143 32.27 -8.50 8.29
N THR A 144 32.41 -9.41 7.32
CA THR A 144 33.66 -9.59 6.57
C THR A 144 34.11 -8.30 5.89
N SER A 145 33.18 -7.53 5.31
CA SER A 145 33.49 -6.29 4.60
C SER A 145 33.98 -5.15 5.49
N PHE A 146 33.43 -5.03 6.70
CA PHE A 146 33.74 -3.92 7.61
C PHE A 146 34.79 -4.27 8.67
N GLU A 147 35.13 -5.55 8.84
CA GLU A 147 36.29 -5.98 9.63
C GLU A 147 37.62 -5.76 8.92
N ASN A 148 37.59 -5.57 7.59
CA ASN A 148 38.79 -5.36 6.78
C ASN A 148 38.63 -4.15 5.84
N ASP A 149 39.42 -3.12 6.08
CA ASP A 149 39.39 -1.87 5.32
C ASP A 149 39.79 -2.02 3.83
N SER A 150 40.36 -3.16 3.45
CA SER A 150 40.75 -3.45 2.06
C SER A 150 39.57 -3.86 1.17
N PHE A 151 38.40 -4.15 1.75
CA PHE A 151 37.23 -4.68 1.02
C PHE A 151 36.26 -3.58 0.57
N LEU A 152 36.78 -2.57 -0.10
CA LEU A 152 36.02 -1.38 -0.53
C LEU A 152 34.82 -1.70 -1.42
N GLU A 153 34.93 -2.69 -2.32
CA GLU A 153 33.82 -3.06 -3.22
C GLU A 153 32.72 -3.79 -2.46
N PHE A 154 33.07 -4.64 -1.48
CA PHE A 154 32.08 -5.25 -0.60
C PHE A 154 31.41 -4.21 0.30
N GLN A 155 32.17 -3.27 0.88
CA GLN A 155 31.61 -2.20 1.70
C GLN A 155 30.63 -1.34 0.90
N LYS A 156 30.99 -1.00 -0.35
CA LYS A 156 30.13 -0.28 -1.28
C LYS A 156 28.87 -1.07 -1.61
N TYR A 157 28.99 -2.36 -1.94
CA TYR A 157 27.86 -3.26 -2.18
C TYR A 157 26.91 -3.30 -0.97
N CYS A 158 27.46 -3.51 0.24
CA CYS A 158 26.67 -3.54 1.47
C CYS A 158 25.93 -2.23 1.73
N THR A 159 26.60 -1.10 1.56
CA THR A 159 26.03 0.24 1.74
C THR A 159 24.93 0.54 0.71
N ASP A 160 25.16 0.13 -0.55
CA ASP A 160 24.17 0.24 -1.63
C ASP A 160 22.94 -0.63 -1.36
N LEU A 161 23.13 -1.86 -0.87
CA LEU A 161 22.00 -2.74 -0.55
C LEU A 161 21.16 -2.19 0.60
N ILE A 162 21.82 -1.69 1.67
CA ILE A 162 21.15 -1.05 2.81
C ILE A 162 20.32 0.17 2.37
N SER A 163 20.88 1.01 1.49
CA SER A 163 20.25 2.29 1.11
C SER A 163 19.21 2.17 -0.01
N LYS A 164 19.38 1.22 -0.94
CA LYS A 164 18.54 1.08 -2.14
C LYS A 164 17.53 -0.06 -2.06
N LYS A 165 17.83 -1.15 -1.36
CA LYS A 165 16.99 -2.37 -1.31
C LYS A 165 17.02 -3.04 0.09
N PRO A 166 16.63 -2.34 1.16
CA PRO A 166 16.65 -2.89 2.53
C PRO A 166 15.70 -4.09 2.71
N ASP A 167 14.64 -4.18 1.91
CA ASP A 167 13.67 -5.27 1.89
C ASP A 167 14.33 -6.64 1.64
N LYS A 168 15.32 -6.69 0.73
CA LYS A 168 16.06 -7.92 0.44
C LYS A 168 16.84 -8.44 1.65
N ILE A 169 17.42 -7.54 2.44
CA ILE A 169 18.16 -7.88 3.66
C ILE A 169 17.21 -8.41 4.73
N LEU A 170 16.08 -7.72 4.92
CA LEU A 170 15.10 -8.07 5.96
C LEU A 170 14.33 -9.37 5.66
N ASN A 171 14.25 -9.74 4.38
CA ASN A 171 13.71 -11.03 3.93
C ASN A 171 14.74 -12.17 3.88
N SER A 172 16.01 -11.89 4.15
CA SER A 172 17.08 -12.90 4.10
C SER A 172 16.96 -13.93 5.23
N ILE A 173 17.50 -15.13 4.98
CA ILE A 173 17.63 -16.19 6.01
C ILE A 173 18.50 -15.71 7.18
N SER A 174 19.52 -14.89 6.89
CA SER A 174 20.43 -14.34 7.90
C SER A 174 19.85 -13.19 8.73
N PHE A 175 18.61 -12.73 8.46
CA PHE A 175 18.04 -11.56 9.14
C PHE A 175 18.03 -11.71 10.67
N SER A 176 17.72 -12.89 11.19
CA SER A 176 17.70 -13.18 12.63
C SER A 176 19.07 -13.13 13.29
N SER A 177 20.18 -13.27 12.55
CA SER A 177 21.53 -13.22 13.09
C SER A 177 22.18 -11.84 13.02
N ILE A 178 21.48 -10.84 12.46
CA ILE A 178 21.98 -9.48 12.32
C ILE A 178 22.21 -8.83 13.70
N PRO A 179 23.39 -8.27 13.97
CA PRO A 179 23.66 -7.51 15.18
C PRO A 179 22.75 -6.27 15.29
N LYS A 180 22.34 -5.94 16.53
CA LYS A 180 21.52 -4.76 16.84
C LYS A 180 22.02 -3.47 16.17
N LYS A 181 23.34 -3.23 16.15
CA LYS A 181 23.94 -2.03 15.53
C LYS A 181 23.67 -1.96 14.03
N LEU A 182 23.74 -3.09 13.34
CA LEU A 182 23.47 -3.18 11.91
C LEU A 182 21.98 -2.99 11.63
N LEU A 183 21.09 -3.59 12.43
CA LEU A 183 19.65 -3.36 12.32
C LEU A 183 19.28 -1.87 12.44
N ILE A 184 19.89 -1.16 13.41
CA ILE A 184 19.69 0.30 13.56
C ILE A 184 20.18 1.06 12.32
N SER A 185 21.30 0.66 11.73
CA SER A 185 21.82 1.26 10.50
C SER A 185 20.85 1.07 9.33
N ILE A 186 20.26 -0.12 9.19
CA ILE A 186 19.27 -0.42 8.15
C ILE A 186 18.01 0.46 8.32
N ILE A 187 17.48 0.56 9.55
CA ILE A 187 16.28 1.36 9.82
C ILE A 187 16.53 2.85 9.56
N ARG A 188 17.69 3.38 9.98
CA ARG A 188 18.02 4.80 9.78
C ARG A 188 18.24 5.18 8.32
N ASN A 189 18.80 4.27 7.53
CA ASN A 189 19.09 4.48 6.11
C ASN A 189 17.96 3.98 5.19
N ASN A 190 16.81 3.62 5.75
CA ASN A 190 15.62 3.29 5.00
C ASN A 190 15.11 4.57 4.32
N ASN A 191 15.57 4.84 3.08
CA ASN A 191 15.22 6.00 2.26
C ASN A 191 13.74 5.97 1.80
N HIS A 192 12.79 5.77 2.71
CA HIS A 192 11.36 5.55 2.46
C HIS A 192 11.06 4.38 1.51
N GLN A 193 11.98 3.43 1.35
CA GLN A 193 11.77 2.24 0.52
C GLN A 193 10.74 1.29 1.14
N MET A 194 10.56 1.38 2.46
CA MET A 194 9.61 0.56 3.21
C MET A 194 8.74 1.43 4.10
N SER A 195 7.47 1.06 4.20
CA SER A 195 6.53 1.69 5.12
C SER A 195 6.93 1.44 6.58
N GLU A 196 6.62 2.38 7.47
CA GLU A 196 6.93 2.27 8.90
C GLU A 196 6.30 1.03 9.54
N ILE A 197 5.15 0.57 9.04
CA ILE A 197 4.53 -0.67 9.51
C ILE A 197 5.36 -1.90 9.16
N GLN A 198 5.98 -1.95 7.98
CA GLN A 198 6.87 -3.03 7.60
C GLN A 198 8.10 -3.02 8.49
N VAL A 199 8.71 -1.85 8.72
CA VAL A 199 9.85 -1.70 9.64
C VAL A 199 9.50 -2.24 11.02
N TRP A 200 8.34 -1.88 11.57
CA TRP A 200 7.86 -2.39 12.86
C TRP A 200 7.72 -3.92 12.88
N LYS A 201 7.12 -4.51 11.84
CA LYS A 201 6.99 -5.98 11.72
C LYS A 201 8.34 -6.69 11.69
N TYR A 202 9.32 -6.16 10.96
CA TYR A 202 10.67 -6.73 10.93
C TYR A 202 11.39 -6.59 12.28
N VAL A 203 11.24 -5.45 12.95
CA VAL A 203 11.81 -5.24 14.30
C VAL A 203 11.22 -6.22 15.31
N LEU A 204 9.91 -6.47 15.26
CA LEU A 204 9.26 -7.51 16.08
C LEU A 204 9.79 -8.90 15.74
N LYS A 205 9.84 -9.26 14.45
CA LYS A 205 10.38 -10.56 13.99
C LYS A 205 11.80 -10.77 14.47
N TRP A 206 12.66 -9.75 14.38
CA TRP A 206 14.03 -9.81 14.89
C TRP A 206 14.07 -9.96 16.41
N GLY A 207 13.27 -9.18 17.14
CA GLY A 207 13.19 -9.24 18.60
C GLY A 207 12.74 -10.60 19.13
N LEU A 208 11.75 -11.23 18.47
CA LEU A 208 11.30 -12.58 18.78
C LEU A 208 12.37 -13.63 18.45
N ALA A 209 13.08 -13.47 17.32
CA ALA A 209 14.17 -14.37 16.97
C ALA A 209 15.37 -14.32 17.96
N GLN A 210 15.60 -13.18 18.61
CA GLN A 210 16.60 -13.09 19.70
C GLN A 210 16.13 -13.76 21.00
N ASN A 211 14.84 -14.04 21.15
CA ASN A 211 14.25 -14.58 22.37
C ASN A 211 13.33 -15.78 22.02
N PRO A 212 13.91 -16.92 21.60
CA PRO A 212 13.15 -18.08 21.09
C PRO A 212 12.24 -18.75 22.12
N GLU A 213 12.41 -18.45 23.41
CA GLU A 213 11.56 -18.95 24.50
C GLU A 213 10.21 -18.22 24.60
N LEU A 214 10.05 -17.08 23.92
CA LEU A 214 8.80 -16.32 23.94
C LEU A 214 7.69 -17.00 23.12
N PRO A 215 6.42 -16.92 23.57
CA PRO A 215 5.30 -17.36 22.77
C PRO A 215 5.21 -16.62 21.42
N PRO A 216 4.58 -17.20 20.40
CA PRO A 216 4.37 -16.52 19.12
C PRO A 216 3.25 -15.46 19.17
N ASP A 217 2.24 -15.64 20.03
CA ASP A 217 1.07 -14.74 20.13
C ASP A 217 1.22 -13.76 21.30
N PRO A 218 1.25 -12.43 21.06
CA PRO A 218 1.32 -11.41 22.12
C PRO A 218 0.16 -11.47 23.13
N ALA A 219 -1.00 -12.03 22.75
CA ALA A 219 -2.12 -12.19 23.68
C ALA A 219 -1.82 -13.17 24.82
N THR A 220 -0.86 -14.08 24.62
CA THR A 220 -0.45 -15.10 25.59
C THR A 220 0.71 -14.65 26.49
N PHE A 221 1.27 -13.45 26.27
CA PHE A 221 2.46 -12.98 26.97
C PHE A 221 2.17 -12.68 28.45
N SER A 222 3.00 -13.24 29.31
CA SER A 222 3.13 -12.82 30.72
C SER A 222 3.77 -11.43 30.82
N LYS A 223 3.78 -10.86 32.03
CA LYS A 223 4.43 -9.56 32.26
C LYS A 223 5.94 -9.64 32.03
N GLU A 224 6.53 -10.77 32.40
CA GLU A 224 7.94 -11.09 32.25
C GLU A 224 8.32 -11.22 30.77
N ASP A 225 7.48 -11.87 29.95
CA ASP A 225 7.67 -11.99 28.50
C ASP A 225 7.75 -10.62 27.81
N PHE A 226 6.84 -9.72 28.18
CA PHE A 226 6.89 -8.34 27.69
C PHE A 226 8.16 -7.60 28.14
N ASN A 227 8.69 -7.87 29.34
CA ASN A 227 9.92 -7.24 29.81
C ASN A 227 11.15 -7.74 29.04
N VAL A 228 11.21 -9.05 28.73
CA VAL A 228 12.28 -9.63 27.92
C VAL A 228 12.32 -8.97 26.55
N LEU A 229 11.18 -8.98 25.83
CA LEU A 229 11.11 -8.37 24.48
C LEU A 229 11.36 -6.86 24.52
N LYS A 230 10.91 -6.18 25.57
CA LYS A 230 11.17 -4.76 25.79
C LYS A 230 12.66 -4.45 25.93
N ASN A 231 13.39 -5.21 26.74
CA ASN A 231 14.82 -5.01 26.95
C ASN A 231 15.61 -5.20 25.65
N THR A 232 15.19 -6.13 24.80
CA THR A 232 15.76 -6.34 23.46
C THR A 232 15.51 -5.15 22.52
N LEU A 233 14.27 -4.64 22.49
CA LEU A 233 13.82 -3.65 21.51
C LEU A 233 13.99 -2.19 21.94
N GLN A 234 14.21 -1.89 23.22
CA GLN A 234 14.17 -0.52 23.77
C GLN A 234 15.10 0.48 23.05
N HIS A 235 16.22 0.02 22.49
CA HIS A 235 17.18 0.87 21.78
C HIS A 235 16.88 1.00 20.28
N ILE A 236 15.97 0.19 19.74
CA ILE A 236 15.59 0.19 18.32
C ILE A 236 14.30 1.00 18.12
N VAL A 237 13.33 0.84 19.03
CA VAL A 237 12.03 1.55 19.01
C VAL A 237 12.12 3.06 18.74
N PRO A 238 13.10 3.82 19.29
CA PRO A 238 13.21 5.26 19.03
C PRO A 238 13.50 5.64 17.57
N PHE A 239 13.92 4.69 16.72
CA PHE A 239 14.23 4.93 15.30
C PHE A 239 13.03 4.67 14.37
N ILE A 240 11.89 4.27 14.92
CA ILE A 240 10.67 3.96 14.15
C ILE A 240 9.72 5.15 14.25
N ASN A 241 9.26 5.68 13.12
CA ASN A 241 8.33 6.80 13.11
C ASN A 241 6.88 6.31 13.17
N PHE A 242 6.47 5.83 14.35
CA PHE A 242 5.09 5.37 14.60
C PHE A 242 4.02 6.42 14.26
N LYS A 243 4.38 7.71 14.15
CA LYS A 243 3.44 8.75 13.76
C LYS A 243 2.96 8.58 12.32
N ASP A 244 3.70 7.93 11.43
CA ASP A 244 3.31 7.82 10.02
C ASP A 244 2.39 6.60 9.75
N LEU A 245 2.06 5.85 10.80
CA LEU A 245 1.10 4.74 10.72
C LEU A 245 -0.33 5.25 10.56
N THR A 246 -1.18 4.40 9.99
CA THR A 246 -2.65 4.58 10.06
C THR A 246 -3.19 4.12 11.42
N SER A 247 -4.39 4.58 11.78
CA SER A 247 -5.06 4.14 13.02
C SER A 247 -5.28 2.62 13.07
N ARG A 248 -5.54 1.98 11.91
CA ARG A 248 -5.69 0.53 11.79
C ARG A 248 -4.37 -0.19 12.06
N GLU A 249 -3.29 0.22 11.40
CA GLU A 249 -1.96 -0.37 11.60
C GLU A 249 -1.50 -0.21 13.05
N PHE A 250 -1.74 0.95 13.67
CA PHE A 250 -1.46 1.15 15.09
C PHE A 250 -2.30 0.20 15.98
N SER A 251 -3.60 0.09 15.74
CA SER A 251 -4.51 -0.76 16.51
C SER A 251 -4.16 -2.24 16.41
N ASP A 252 -3.91 -2.72 15.21
CA ASP A 252 -3.80 -4.16 14.95
C ASP A 252 -2.38 -4.68 15.23
N GLU A 253 -1.35 -3.87 14.97
CA GLU A 253 0.04 -4.34 14.95
C GLU A 253 0.91 -3.74 16.07
N VAL A 254 0.58 -2.55 16.57
CA VAL A 254 1.38 -1.86 17.60
C VAL A 254 0.75 -1.99 18.99
N LEU A 255 -0.57 -1.83 19.09
CA LEU A 255 -1.30 -1.87 20.36
C LEU A 255 -1.18 -3.20 21.13
N PRO A 256 -1.14 -4.40 20.48
CA PRO A 256 -0.89 -5.66 21.20
C PRO A 256 0.42 -5.65 21.99
N TYR A 257 1.42 -4.91 21.48
CA TYR A 257 2.75 -4.78 22.06
C TYR A 257 2.93 -3.51 22.93
N LYS A 258 1.84 -2.83 23.33
CA LYS A 258 1.88 -1.56 24.07
C LYS A 258 2.81 -1.54 25.30
N LYS A 259 3.01 -2.68 25.97
CA LYS A 259 3.85 -2.80 27.18
C LYS A 259 5.36 -2.65 26.88
N ILE A 260 5.77 -2.83 25.63
CA ILE A 260 7.15 -2.69 25.16
C ILE A 260 7.52 -1.23 24.89
N LEU A 261 6.54 -0.41 24.51
CA LEU A 261 6.78 0.98 24.15
C LEU A 261 7.16 1.83 25.39
N PRO A 262 8.05 2.83 25.22
CA PRO A 262 8.27 3.86 26.24
C PRO A 262 6.95 4.54 26.63
N LYS A 263 6.74 4.80 27.92
CA LYS A 263 5.47 5.34 28.44
C LYS A 263 5.06 6.65 27.76
N GLU A 264 6.00 7.57 27.58
CA GLU A 264 5.71 8.87 26.94
C GLU A 264 5.40 8.72 25.45
N LEU A 265 6.17 7.89 24.73
CA LEU A 265 5.86 7.57 23.34
C LEU A 265 4.47 6.95 23.21
N TYR A 266 4.14 5.97 24.06
CA TYR A 266 2.82 5.34 24.04
C TYR A 266 1.69 6.36 24.29
N LYS A 267 1.84 7.27 25.26
CA LYS A 267 0.87 8.35 25.49
C LYS A 267 0.71 9.25 24.27
N ASP A 268 1.81 9.63 23.63
CA ASP A 268 1.78 10.47 22.41
C ASP A 268 1.08 9.76 21.25
N LEU A 269 1.33 8.46 21.08
CA LEU A 269 0.67 7.65 20.06
C LEU A 269 -0.82 7.44 20.37
N LEU A 270 -1.19 7.22 21.64
CA LEU A 270 -2.59 7.18 22.06
C LEU A 270 -3.28 8.53 21.81
N LYS A 271 -2.60 9.65 22.05
CA LYS A 271 -3.15 10.97 21.75
C LYS A 271 -3.31 11.17 20.24
N LYS A 272 -2.32 10.78 19.45
CA LYS A 272 -2.35 10.94 17.99
C LYS A 272 -3.42 10.07 17.32
N PHE A 273 -3.50 8.79 17.68
CA PHE A 273 -4.34 7.82 16.98
C PHE A 273 -5.71 7.61 17.65
N LEU A 274 -5.82 7.85 18.96
CA LEU A 274 -7.03 7.61 19.75
C LEU A 274 -7.55 8.86 20.49
N ASN A 275 -6.89 10.02 20.41
CA ASN A 275 -7.26 11.25 21.14
C ASN A 275 -7.46 11.07 22.67
N LEU A 276 -6.77 10.11 23.29
CA LEU A 276 -6.85 9.85 24.74
C LEU A 276 -5.87 10.72 25.55
N HIS A 277 -6.29 11.19 26.74
CA HIS A 277 -5.44 11.97 27.67
C HIS A 277 -4.62 11.04 28.60
N PRO A 278 -3.40 11.43 29.03
CA PRO A 278 -2.51 10.58 29.86
C PRO A 278 -3.09 10.11 31.20
N ASP A 279 -4.07 10.83 31.74
CA ASP A 279 -4.66 10.59 33.07
C ASP A 279 -5.99 9.82 33.03
N SER A 280 -6.44 9.34 31.86
CA SER A 280 -7.57 8.42 31.84
C SER A 280 -7.12 7.10 32.48
N LYS A 281 -7.58 6.83 33.71
CA LYS A 281 -7.54 5.47 34.26
C LYS A 281 -8.17 4.55 33.21
N LEU A 282 -7.34 3.73 32.57
CA LEU A 282 -7.79 2.57 31.80
C LEU A 282 -8.34 1.57 32.83
N THR A 283 -9.57 1.81 33.28
CA THR A 283 -10.41 0.75 33.83
C THR A 283 -10.79 -0.18 32.69
N ASP A 284 -10.94 -1.47 32.99
CA ASP A 284 -11.20 -2.62 32.12
C ASP A 284 -12.42 -2.55 31.17
N ASN A 285 -12.82 -1.38 30.69
CA ASN A 285 -13.93 -1.20 29.74
C ASN A 285 -13.48 -1.25 28.27
N LEU A 286 -12.45 -2.03 27.95
CA LEU A 286 -12.12 -2.46 26.58
C LEU A 286 -13.08 -3.54 26.05
N LYS A 287 -14.27 -3.67 26.65
CA LYS A 287 -15.37 -4.55 26.24
C LYS A 287 -16.50 -3.88 25.48
N ASN A 288 -16.38 -2.60 25.09
CA ASN A 288 -17.40 -1.95 24.26
C ASN A 288 -16.97 -1.90 22.78
N SER A 289 -16.78 -3.06 22.16
CA SER A 289 -16.84 -3.15 20.70
C SER A 289 -18.28 -2.88 20.28
N ILE A 290 -18.51 -1.88 19.42
CA ILE A 290 -19.80 -1.74 18.74
C ILE A 290 -20.03 -3.03 17.92
N ASP A 291 -21.22 -3.64 18.03
CA ASP A 291 -21.61 -4.78 17.19
C ASP A 291 -21.95 -4.28 15.78
N SER A 292 -20.91 -3.90 15.02
CA SER A 292 -21.01 -3.44 13.64
C SER A 292 -19.99 -4.14 12.77
N LYS A 293 -20.40 -4.53 11.56
CA LYS A 293 -19.50 -4.98 10.49
C LYS A 293 -19.03 -3.83 9.59
N ILE A 294 -19.68 -2.67 9.67
CA ILE A 294 -19.46 -1.54 8.75
C ILE A 294 -18.62 -0.44 9.40
N ILE A 295 -18.92 -0.08 10.65
CA ILE A 295 -18.31 1.06 11.35
C ILE A 295 -17.50 0.64 12.56
N THR A 296 -16.44 1.40 12.85
CA THR A 296 -15.62 1.22 14.05
C THR A 296 -16.16 2.04 15.23
N PHE A 297 -15.62 1.82 16.43
CA PHE A 297 -15.95 2.63 17.61
C PHE A 297 -15.73 4.14 17.39
N GLN A 298 -14.71 4.52 16.62
CA GLN A 298 -14.41 5.93 16.31
C GLN A 298 -15.53 6.61 15.49
N HIS A 299 -16.14 5.87 14.56
CA HIS A 299 -17.31 6.36 13.82
C HIS A 299 -18.49 6.57 14.76
N ALA A 300 -18.74 5.62 15.66
CA ALA A 300 -19.83 5.73 16.64
C ALA A 300 -19.65 6.93 17.58
N GLU A 301 -18.42 7.21 18.05
CA GLU A 301 -18.12 8.41 18.84
C GLU A 301 -18.37 9.70 18.05
N LEU A 302 -17.92 9.76 16.79
CA LEU A 302 -18.13 10.93 15.94
C LEU A 302 -19.62 11.18 15.66
N ILE A 303 -20.38 10.13 15.34
CA ILE A 303 -21.83 10.21 15.13
C ILE A 303 -22.53 10.64 16.43
N SER A 304 -22.09 10.14 17.60
CA SER A 304 -22.63 10.57 18.90
C SER A 304 -22.46 12.08 19.12
N LYS A 305 -21.32 12.65 18.72
CA LYS A 305 -21.09 14.10 18.79
C LYS A 305 -22.06 14.86 17.87
N TRP A 306 -22.38 14.31 16.70
CA TRP A 306 -23.34 14.93 15.77
C TRP A 306 -24.77 14.95 16.31
N ILE A 307 -25.17 13.93 17.08
CA ILE A 307 -26.48 13.85 17.74
C ILE A 307 -26.64 14.93 18.80
N GLU A 308 -25.64 15.13 19.66
CA GLU A 308 -25.71 16.12 20.76
C GLU A 308 -25.50 17.57 20.31
N LYS A 309 -25.10 17.79 19.04
CA LYS A 309 -24.82 19.12 18.47
C LYS A 309 -23.76 19.94 19.26
N PHE A 310 -22.85 19.29 19.98
CA PHE A 310 -21.75 19.97 20.68
C PHE A 310 -20.73 20.58 19.68
N ASP A 311 -20.21 21.77 20.00
CA ASP A 311 -18.96 22.26 19.42
C ASP A 311 -17.82 21.30 19.79
N ILE A 312 -16.88 21.10 18.87
CA ILE A 312 -15.82 20.06 18.87
C ILE A 312 -14.87 20.12 20.10
N THR A 313 -15.07 21.05 21.03
CA THR A 313 -14.23 21.35 22.19
C THR A 313 -14.64 20.68 23.51
N HIS A 314 -15.82 20.07 23.62
CA HIS A 314 -16.25 19.42 24.87
C HIS A 314 -15.86 17.93 24.94
N LYS A 315 -15.02 17.58 25.94
CA LYS A 315 -14.75 16.20 26.36
C LYS A 315 -16.06 15.56 26.84
N SER A 316 -16.55 14.54 26.16
CA SER A 316 -17.63 13.70 26.68
C SER A 316 -17.32 12.22 26.41
N THR A 317 -17.23 11.45 27.48
CA THR A 317 -17.35 10.00 27.51
C THR A 317 -18.60 9.56 26.75
N SER A 318 -18.55 8.44 26.01
CA SER A 318 -19.67 7.91 25.20
C SER A 318 -21.00 7.90 25.97
N LEU A 319 -21.84 8.92 25.77
CA LEU A 319 -23.14 9.08 26.42
C LEU A 319 -24.21 8.17 25.82
N TYR A 320 -23.91 7.50 24.71
CA TYR A 320 -24.87 6.67 23.99
C TYR A 320 -24.38 5.25 23.81
N GLU A 321 -25.32 4.31 23.92
CA GLU A 321 -25.18 2.92 23.53
C GLU A 321 -25.83 2.71 22.16
N PHE A 322 -25.10 2.07 21.26
CA PHE A 322 -25.58 1.73 19.91
C PHE A 322 -26.03 0.27 19.94
N LYS A 323 -27.34 0.05 20.10
CA LYS A 323 -27.92 -1.28 20.12
C LYS A 323 -28.31 -1.69 18.70
N LEU A 324 -27.61 -2.65 18.11
CA LEU A 324 -27.95 -3.19 16.80
C LEU A 324 -29.36 -3.80 16.83
N ILE A 325 -30.26 -3.30 15.98
CA ILE A 325 -31.62 -3.83 15.85
C ILE A 325 -31.83 -4.57 14.54
N LEU A 326 -31.16 -4.16 13.47
CA LEU A 326 -31.27 -4.79 12.16
C LEU A 326 -29.90 -4.85 11.48
N ARG A 327 -29.61 -5.98 10.82
CA ARG A 327 -28.44 -6.17 9.95
C ARG A 327 -28.86 -6.89 8.67
N GLY A 328 -28.57 -6.30 7.51
CA GLY A 328 -28.99 -6.82 6.20
C GLY A 328 -28.59 -8.27 5.95
N SER A 329 -27.32 -8.63 6.21
CA SER A 329 -26.84 -10.02 6.06
C SER A 329 -27.45 -11.02 7.04
N ARG A 330 -28.04 -10.57 8.16
CA ARG A 330 -28.66 -11.41 9.20
C ARG A 330 -30.16 -11.54 8.99
N ASP A 331 -30.83 -10.40 8.80
CA ASP A 331 -32.29 -10.30 8.86
C ASP A 331 -32.92 -10.23 7.47
N GLY A 332 -32.20 -9.68 6.48
CA GLY A 332 -32.68 -9.44 5.12
C GLY A 332 -32.70 -7.95 4.74
N PHE A 333 -32.73 -7.70 3.42
CA PHE A 333 -32.69 -6.35 2.86
C PHE A 333 -34.07 -5.79 2.49
N THR A 334 -35.13 -6.60 2.55
CA THR A 334 -36.45 -6.20 2.05
C THR A 334 -37.11 -5.10 2.92
N PRO A 335 -37.86 -4.16 2.31
CA PRO A 335 -38.67 -3.18 3.04
C PRO A 335 -39.60 -3.83 4.08
N ASP A 336 -40.22 -4.97 3.73
CA ASP A 336 -41.08 -5.72 4.65
C ASP A 336 -40.35 -6.07 5.96
N LYS A 337 -39.08 -6.49 5.87
CA LYS A 337 -38.30 -6.85 7.04
C LYS A 337 -37.86 -5.64 7.86
N PHE A 338 -37.56 -4.54 7.17
CA PHE A 338 -37.29 -3.27 7.84
C PHE A 338 -38.50 -2.83 8.67
N HIS A 339 -39.71 -2.81 8.09
CA HIS A 339 -40.92 -2.41 8.79
C HIS A 339 -41.31 -3.37 9.92
N GLU A 340 -41.08 -4.69 9.76
CA GLU A 340 -41.28 -5.68 10.83
C GLU A 340 -40.44 -5.36 12.09
N ILE A 341 -39.20 -4.88 11.91
CA ILE A 341 -38.24 -4.69 13.01
C ILE A 341 -38.20 -3.24 13.52
N CYS A 342 -38.31 -2.28 12.62
CA CYS A 342 -37.96 -0.87 12.85
C CYS A 342 -39.16 0.07 13.00
N ASP A 343 -40.38 -0.33 12.62
CA ASP A 343 -41.55 0.51 12.87
C ASP A 343 -41.74 0.77 14.37
N ASN A 344 -42.15 1.99 14.69
CA ASN A 344 -42.28 2.51 16.06
C ASN A 344 -40.93 2.61 16.84
N ARG A 345 -39.78 2.45 16.16
CA ARG A 345 -38.46 2.73 16.75
C ARG A 345 -38.05 4.16 16.45
N SER A 346 -37.75 4.92 17.49
CA SER A 346 -37.15 6.26 17.42
C SER A 346 -35.66 6.24 17.78
N CYS A 347 -34.99 7.37 17.58
CA CYS A 347 -33.56 7.54 17.84
C CYS A 347 -32.72 6.45 17.15
N THR A 348 -32.90 6.29 15.84
CA THR A 348 -32.21 5.24 15.07
C THR A 348 -31.12 5.82 14.18
N ILE A 349 -30.02 5.09 14.00
CA ILE A 349 -28.96 5.39 13.05
C ILE A 349 -28.94 4.29 11.99
N THR A 350 -29.03 4.70 10.75
CA THR A 350 -28.82 3.87 9.57
C THR A 350 -27.36 3.96 9.14
N ILE A 351 -26.68 2.83 9.01
CA ILE A 351 -25.32 2.69 8.49
C ILE A 351 -25.35 1.81 7.25
N ILE A 352 -24.73 2.26 6.16
CA ILE A 352 -24.81 1.61 4.86
C ILE A 352 -23.42 1.52 4.25
N LYS A 353 -22.99 0.30 3.90
CA LYS A 353 -21.77 0.06 3.14
C LYS A 353 -22.15 -0.08 1.67
N ALA A 354 -21.61 0.79 0.83
CA ALA A 354 -21.84 0.70 -0.61
C ALA A 354 -21.00 -0.41 -1.24
N LYS A 355 -21.56 -1.12 -2.21
CA LYS A 355 -20.91 -2.23 -2.90
C LYS A 355 -19.91 -1.72 -3.95
N GLY A 356 -18.72 -2.31 -3.96
CA GLY A 356 -17.68 -2.03 -4.95
C GLY A 356 -16.79 -0.82 -4.64
N ASN A 357 -17.01 -0.14 -3.50
CA ASN A 357 -16.08 0.82 -2.93
C ASN A 357 -16.14 0.76 -1.39
N ASN A 358 -15.14 1.27 -0.68
CA ASN A 358 -15.18 1.26 0.80
C ASN A 358 -16.02 2.42 1.37
N GLN A 359 -16.98 2.97 0.62
CA GLN A 359 -17.73 4.16 1.03
C GLN A 359 -18.83 3.81 2.03
N ILE A 360 -18.97 4.61 3.09
CA ILE A 360 -20.05 4.47 4.07
C ILE A 360 -21.01 5.64 3.92
N LEU A 361 -22.32 5.36 3.91
CA LEU A 361 -23.39 6.34 3.96
C LEU A 361 -24.25 6.09 5.19
N GLY A 362 -24.99 7.09 5.65
CA GLY A 362 -25.92 6.88 6.74
C GLY A 362 -26.78 8.08 7.06
N GLY A 363 -27.68 7.88 8.02
CA GLY A 363 -28.58 8.91 8.50
C GLY A 363 -29.11 8.62 9.89
N TYR A 364 -29.34 9.68 10.66
CA TYR A 364 -29.95 9.62 11.98
C TYR A 364 -31.41 10.07 11.90
N ASN A 365 -32.31 9.21 12.38
CA ASN A 365 -33.72 9.53 12.54
C ASN A 365 -34.06 9.65 14.03
N PRO A 366 -34.34 10.86 14.55
CA PRO A 366 -34.72 11.06 15.95
C PRO A 366 -36.16 10.61 16.26
N ILE A 367 -37.01 10.48 15.25
CA ILE A 367 -38.44 10.16 15.39
C ILE A 367 -38.72 8.71 14.99
N GLU A 368 -39.95 8.26 15.20
CA GLU A 368 -40.38 6.89 14.89
C GLU A 368 -40.52 6.65 13.37
N TRP A 369 -40.09 5.48 12.92
CA TRP A 369 -40.42 4.96 11.59
C TRP A 369 -41.87 4.48 11.53
N LYS A 370 -42.50 4.65 10.36
CA LYS A 370 -43.87 4.21 10.09
C LYS A 370 -43.95 3.61 8.69
N SER A 371 -44.90 2.70 8.48
CA SER A 371 -45.26 2.18 7.16
C SER A 371 -46.23 3.09 6.38
N GLU A 372 -46.89 4.04 7.05
CA GLU A 372 -47.83 4.97 6.42
C GLU A 372 -47.12 5.97 5.52
N ARG A 373 -47.59 6.08 4.27
CA ARG A 373 -47.00 6.99 3.28
C ARG A 373 -47.12 8.44 3.71
N GLY A 374 -46.00 9.11 3.93
CA GLY A 374 -45.99 10.54 4.23
C GLY A 374 -44.66 11.07 4.76
N TYR A 375 -44.49 12.39 4.68
CA TYR A 375 -43.35 13.04 5.31
C TYR A 375 -43.63 13.33 6.78
N VAL A 376 -42.60 13.17 7.60
CA VAL A 376 -42.63 13.54 9.01
C VAL A 376 -41.59 14.60 9.29
N ALA A 377 -42.04 15.66 9.97
CA ALA A 377 -41.23 16.83 10.16
C ALA A 377 -40.26 16.70 11.34
N THR A 378 -38.98 17.00 11.11
CA THR A 378 -37.97 17.12 12.18
C THR A 378 -36.83 18.05 11.76
N LYS A 379 -36.18 18.68 12.74
CA LYS A 379 -34.96 19.49 12.54
C LYS A 379 -33.69 18.76 13.01
N ASP A 380 -33.85 17.64 13.70
CA ASP A 380 -32.75 16.98 14.42
C ASP A 380 -32.19 15.78 13.65
N SER A 381 -32.80 15.43 12.52
CA SER A 381 -32.22 14.47 11.59
C SER A 381 -30.99 15.04 10.88
N PHE A 382 -30.08 14.15 10.50
CA PHE A 382 -28.94 14.44 9.64
C PHE A 382 -28.60 13.20 8.82
N ILE A 383 -27.97 13.41 7.66
CA ILE A 383 -27.39 12.36 6.84
C ILE A 383 -25.89 12.62 6.69
N PHE A 384 -25.13 11.56 6.40
CA PHE A 384 -23.68 11.66 6.30
C PHE A 384 -23.09 10.66 5.33
N SER A 385 -21.82 10.91 4.99
CA SER A 385 -20.98 9.98 4.24
C SER A 385 -19.53 10.01 4.72
N PHE A 386 -18.86 8.87 4.64
CA PHE A 386 -17.41 8.74 4.71
C PHE A 386 -16.90 8.27 3.34
N GLU A 387 -15.95 8.98 2.75
CA GLU A 387 -15.42 8.62 1.42
C GLU A 387 -14.73 7.25 1.45
N ASN A 388 -14.01 6.98 2.54
CA ASN A 388 -13.39 5.70 2.85
C ASN A 388 -13.79 5.28 4.27
N GLY A 389 -14.37 4.10 4.42
CA GLY A 389 -14.88 3.57 5.70
C GLY A 389 -13.80 3.28 6.74
N ASP A 390 -12.54 3.38 6.35
CA ASP A 390 -11.39 3.25 7.25
C ASP A 390 -10.92 4.62 7.80
N ASP A 391 -11.37 5.74 7.20
CA ASP A 391 -10.96 7.10 7.55
C ASP A 391 -12.15 7.98 7.97
N ILE A 392 -12.17 8.38 9.23
CA ILE A 392 -13.21 9.26 9.79
C ILE A 392 -13.02 10.74 9.41
N ASN A 393 -11.84 11.15 8.92
CA ASN A 393 -11.53 12.56 8.74
C ASN A 393 -12.16 13.12 7.46
N ASN A 394 -12.26 12.31 6.42
CA ASN A 394 -12.87 12.69 5.15
C ASN A 394 -14.37 12.31 5.13
N HIS A 395 -15.16 13.10 5.84
CA HIS A 395 -16.60 12.91 5.99
C HIS A 395 -17.41 14.14 5.57
N VAL A 396 -18.66 13.89 5.18
CA VAL A 396 -19.67 14.92 4.97
C VAL A 396 -20.78 14.71 6.00
N LEU A 397 -21.04 15.73 6.80
CA LEU A 397 -22.26 15.81 7.62
C LEU A 397 -23.22 16.82 6.97
N SER A 398 -24.46 16.39 6.75
CA SER A 398 -25.51 17.17 6.11
C SER A 398 -26.74 17.21 7.00
N ARG A 399 -27.16 18.41 7.41
CA ARG A 399 -28.31 18.61 8.30
C ARG A 399 -29.55 19.04 7.52
N VAL A 400 -30.72 18.83 8.10
CA VAL A 400 -32.00 19.19 7.47
C VAL A 400 -32.09 20.70 7.24
N ILE A 401 -32.43 21.11 6.01
CA ILE A 401 -32.85 22.48 5.68
C ILE A 401 -34.39 22.55 5.71
N ASN A 402 -35.05 21.65 4.98
CA ASN A 402 -36.50 21.65 4.88
C ASN A 402 -37.10 20.65 5.86
N LYS A 403 -37.42 21.13 7.07
CA LYS A 403 -37.91 20.30 8.17
C LYS A 403 -39.14 19.45 7.81
N ASN A 404 -40.00 19.92 6.91
CA ASN A 404 -41.25 19.23 6.55
C ASN A 404 -41.01 18.00 5.66
N TYR A 405 -39.81 17.88 5.10
CA TYR A 405 -39.40 16.79 4.21
C TYR A 405 -38.18 16.06 4.78
N ALA A 406 -38.05 15.99 6.10
CA ALA A 406 -36.87 15.43 6.76
C ALA A 406 -36.85 13.90 6.70
N ILE A 407 -37.97 13.25 7.04
CA ILE A 407 -38.10 11.79 7.00
C ILE A 407 -39.28 11.46 6.10
N PHE A 408 -39.10 10.50 5.19
CA PHE A 408 -40.18 9.98 4.37
C PHE A 408 -40.49 8.55 4.82
N ASN A 409 -41.75 8.27 5.11
CA ASN A 409 -42.24 6.94 5.45
C ASN A 409 -43.04 6.41 4.26
N ASP A 410 -42.85 5.13 3.93
CA ASP A 410 -43.63 4.40 2.93
C ASP A 410 -43.35 2.90 3.07
N HIS A 411 -44.39 2.07 3.15
CA HIS A 411 -44.29 0.60 3.26
C HIS A 411 -43.41 -0.08 2.20
N THR A 412 -43.13 0.56 1.06
CA THR A 412 -42.31 0.01 -0.02
C THR A 412 -40.83 0.37 0.07
N TYR A 413 -40.42 1.17 1.07
CA TYR A 413 -39.05 1.63 1.29
C TYR A 413 -38.50 1.15 2.63
N GLY A 414 -37.17 1.11 2.72
CA GLY A 414 -36.46 1.00 4.00
C GLY A 414 -36.24 2.40 4.60
N PRO A 415 -35.10 2.62 5.28
CA PRO A 415 -34.73 3.94 5.78
C PRO A 415 -34.71 4.99 4.67
N SER A 416 -35.50 6.05 4.86
CA SER A 416 -35.67 7.11 3.86
C SER A 416 -35.60 8.50 4.50
N PHE A 417 -34.57 9.24 4.11
CA PHE A 417 -34.24 10.57 4.59
C PHE A 417 -34.39 11.56 3.45
N GLY A 418 -35.04 12.68 3.74
CA GLY A 418 -35.18 13.77 2.79
C GLY A 418 -36.24 13.52 1.73
N ASP A 419 -36.19 14.36 0.71
CA ASP A 419 -36.90 14.12 -0.54
C ASP A 419 -35.91 13.48 -1.52
N ALA A 420 -35.66 12.19 -1.28
CA ALA A 420 -34.62 11.40 -1.95
C ALA A 420 -33.16 11.77 -1.61
N ASP A 421 -32.92 12.48 -0.50
CA ASP A 421 -31.57 12.80 -0.05
C ASP A 421 -30.75 11.55 0.34
N LEU A 422 -31.40 10.56 0.94
CA LEU A 422 -30.88 9.19 1.11
C LEU A 422 -32.03 8.20 1.27
N ILE A 423 -32.22 7.31 0.30
CA ILE A 423 -33.27 6.28 0.33
C ILE A 423 -32.62 4.90 0.19
N LEU A 424 -33.11 3.95 0.97
CA LEU A 424 -32.85 2.53 0.80
C LEU A 424 -34.11 1.78 0.39
N ARG A 425 -33.98 0.84 -0.56
CA ARG A 425 -35.02 -0.10 -0.96
C ARG A 425 -34.38 -1.42 -1.35
N GLY A 426 -34.52 -2.45 -0.51
CA GLY A 426 -33.83 -3.70 -0.78
C GLY A 426 -32.32 -3.54 -0.59
N ASP A 427 -31.58 -4.14 -1.51
CA ASP A 427 -30.12 -4.04 -1.64
C ASP A 427 -29.68 -2.86 -2.52
N SER A 428 -30.57 -1.89 -2.75
CA SER A 428 -30.33 -0.72 -3.59
C SER A 428 -30.58 0.57 -2.82
N GLY A 429 -29.71 1.54 -3.02
CA GLY A 429 -29.80 2.86 -2.41
C GLY A 429 -29.71 4.00 -3.43
N HIS A 430 -30.28 5.15 -3.08
CA HIS A 430 -30.30 6.36 -3.90
C HIS A 430 -30.01 7.60 -3.05
N CYS A 431 -29.29 8.56 -3.62
CA CYS A 431 -28.91 9.80 -2.94
C CYS A 431 -28.83 10.98 -3.92
N ILE A 432 -29.69 11.98 -3.71
CA ILE A 432 -29.57 13.32 -4.30
C ILE A 432 -29.41 14.38 -3.20
N LYS A 433 -29.32 15.66 -3.55
CA LYS A 433 -29.37 16.75 -2.59
C LYS A 433 -30.65 17.54 -2.84
N HIS A 434 -31.55 17.55 -1.87
CA HIS A 434 -32.80 18.30 -1.93
C HIS A 434 -33.10 18.98 -0.59
N SER A 435 -33.55 18.21 0.40
CA SER A 435 -34.07 18.68 1.69
C SER A 435 -33.00 18.85 2.76
N TYR A 436 -31.80 18.30 2.54
CA TYR A 436 -30.63 18.42 3.42
C TYR A 436 -29.58 19.39 2.85
N GLU A 437 -28.69 19.89 3.71
CA GLU A 437 -27.74 20.98 3.42
C GLU A 437 -26.74 20.65 2.32
N LYS A 438 -26.09 19.49 2.46
CA LYS A 438 -24.98 19.04 1.63
C LYS A 438 -25.33 17.72 0.94
N ARG A 439 -24.74 17.53 -0.23
CA ARG A 439 -24.77 16.26 -0.95
C ARG A 439 -23.80 15.28 -0.28
N ILE A 440 -24.22 14.05 -0.02
CA ILE A 440 -23.40 13.02 0.63
C ILE A 440 -22.84 11.96 -0.35
N ARG A 441 -23.34 11.91 -1.60
CA ARG A 441 -22.82 10.98 -2.62
C ARG A 441 -22.83 11.60 -4.03
N GLY A 442 -21.72 11.42 -4.74
CA GLY A 442 -21.55 11.74 -6.16
C GLY A 442 -20.99 13.13 -6.44
N ALA A 443 -19.89 13.20 -7.19
CA ALA A 443 -19.53 14.38 -7.96
C ALA A 443 -20.48 14.49 -9.15
N LEU A 444 -20.99 15.68 -9.43
CA LEU A 444 -21.57 15.99 -10.73
C LEU A 444 -20.39 16.11 -11.72
N GLU A 445 -19.76 14.97 -12.09
CA GLU A 445 -18.82 14.98 -13.22
C GLU A 445 -19.67 15.22 -14.48
N SER A 446 -19.73 16.49 -14.88
CA SER A 446 -20.34 16.94 -16.12
C SER A 446 -19.73 16.20 -17.31
N THR A 447 -20.57 15.77 -18.24
CA THR A 447 -20.24 14.93 -19.39
C THR A 447 -18.92 15.29 -20.08
N LEU A 448 -17.97 14.36 -20.16
CA LEU A 448 -16.66 14.63 -20.77
C LEU A 448 -16.70 14.36 -22.28
N HIS A 449 -16.31 15.33 -23.11
CA HIS A 449 -16.13 15.14 -24.55
C HIS A 449 -14.65 14.82 -24.83
N CYS A 450 -14.28 13.55 -24.75
CA CYS A 450 -12.90 13.09 -24.88
C CYS A 450 -12.29 13.46 -26.25
N GLY A 451 -11.06 14.01 -26.26
CA GLY A 451 -10.39 14.47 -27.48
C GLY A 451 -10.89 15.81 -28.03
N ILE A 452 -11.89 16.42 -27.39
CA ILE A 452 -12.44 17.72 -27.79
C ILE A 452 -12.06 18.77 -26.75
N TYR A 453 -11.37 19.81 -27.20
CA TYR A 453 -10.89 20.90 -26.37
C TYR A 453 -11.72 22.17 -26.62
N CYS A 454 -11.92 22.96 -25.56
CA CYS A 454 -12.49 24.29 -25.71
C CYS A 454 -11.45 25.21 -26.34
N ASP A 455 -11.75 25.85 -27.47
CA ASP A 455 -10.84 26.77 -28.16
C ASP A 455 -10.53 28.05 -27.37
N CYS A 456 -11.26 28.29 -26.27
CA CYS A 456 -11.05 29.43 -25.39
C CYS A 456 -10.16 29.10 -24.18
N CYS A 457 -10.47 28.02 -23.45
CA CYS A 457 -9.76 27.68 -22.21
C CYS A 457 -8.77 26.52 -22.37
N TYR A 458 -8.72 25.90 -23.55
CA TYR A 458 -7.86 24.76 -23.90
C TYR A 458 -8.05 23.49 -23.04
N TYR A 459 -9.02 23.50 -22.13
CA TYR A 459 -9.40 22.30 -21.38
C TYR A 459 -10.33 21.41 -22.19
N THR A 460 -10.24 20.11 -21.95
CA THR A 460 -11.22 19.14 -22.47
C THR A 460 -12.63 19.54 -22.03
N ILE A 461 -13.57 19.59 -22.96
CA ILE A 461 -14.91 20.08 -22.67
C ILE A 461 -15.62 19.12 -21.72
N ARG A 462 -16.12 19.68 -20.61
CA ARG A 462 -16.98 19.00 -19.64
C ARG A 462 -18.35 19.70 -19.58
N GLY A 463 -19.43 18.92 -19.57
CA GLY A 463 -20.80 19.43 -19.60
C GLY A 463 -21.29 19.71 -21.02
N GLU A 464 -21.93 20.86 -21.24
CA GLU A 464 -22.42 21.23 -22.56
C GLU A 464 -21.28 21.62 -23.52
N ARG A 465 -21.27 21.00 -24.71
CA ARG A 465 -20.39 21.34 -25.83
C ARG A 465 -21.13 22.21 -26.84
N TRP A 466 -20.58 23.39 -27.13
CA TRP A 466 -21.12 24.32 -28.11
C TRP A 466 -20.19 24.43 -29.31
N LYS A 467 -20.61 23.90 -30.47
CA LYS A 467 -19.84 23.99 -31.72
C LYS A 467 -20.29 25.20 -32.54
N CYS A 468 -19.35 25.97 -33.04
CA CYS A 468 -19.64 27.02 -34.01
C CYS A 468 -20.09 26.41 -35.33
N THR A 469 -21.22 26.85 -35.88
CA THR A 469 -21.76 26.34 -37.15
C THR A 469 -21.04 26.90 -38.37
N SER A 470 -20.25 27.97 -38.20
CA SER A 470 -19.56 28.67 -39.28
C SER A 470 -18.06 28.33 -39.36
N CYS A 471 -17.47 27.80 -38.28
CA CYS A 471 -16.05 27.43 -38.22
C CYS A 471 -15.88 25.91 -38.17
N ALA A 472 -14.86 25.37 -38.84
CA ALA A 472 -14.64 23.93 -38.94
C ALA A 472 -14.33 23.28 -37.57
N ASN A 473 -13.40 23.88 -36.81
CA ASN A 473 -12.91 23.41 -35.51
C ASN A 473 -12.96 24.57 -34.51
N TYR A 474 -14.17 24.93 -34.07
CA TYR A 474 -14.32 25.91 -33.00
C TYR A 474 -15.42 25.47 -32.04
N ASP A 475 -15.03 25.01 -30.87
CA ASP A 475 -15.83 24.43 -29.81
C ASP A 475 -15.65 25.23 -28.51
N LEU A 476 -16.74 25.51 -27.82
CA LEU A 476 -16.75 26.18 -26.52
C LEU A 476 -17.41 25.29 -25.46
N CYS A 477 -16.83 25.26 -24.26
CA CYS A 477 -17.46 24.63 -23.11
C CYS A 477 -18.58 25.51 -22.53
N GLN A 478 -19.43 24.91 -21.69
CA GLN A 478 -20.52 25.59 -20.97
C GLN A 478 -20.10 26.88 -20.23
N VAL A 479 -18.85 26.95 -19.76
CA VAL A 479 -18.32 28.12 -19.02
C VAL A 479 -17.85 29.23 -19.97
N CYS A 480 -17.25 28.85 -21.10
CA CYS A 480 -16.71 29.80 -22.08
C CYS A 480 -17.78 30.31 -23.04
N LYS A 481 -18.85 29.53 -23.27
CA LYS A 481 -19.92 29.90 -24.19
C LYS A 481 -20.56 31.28 -23.90
N PRO A 482 -20.92 31.63 -22.64
CA PRO A 482 -21.44 32.95 -22.31
C PRO A 482 -20.42 34.08 -22.54
N LYS A 483 -19.12 33.78 -22.45
CA LYS A 483 -18.00 34.71 -22.62
C LYS A 483 -17.47 34.77 -24.05
N SER A 484 -18.14 34.12 -25.01
CA SER A 484 -17.68 34.02 -26.41
C SER A 484 -17.35 35.37 -27.07
N HIS A 485 -18.03 36.44 -26.69
CA HIS A 485 -17.79 37.81 -27.16
C HIS A 485 -16.45 38.41 -26.69
N ILE A 486 -15.86 37.90 -25.61
CA ILE A 486 -14.60 38.40 -25.02
C ILE A 486 -13.38 37.81 -25.73
N HIS A 487 -13.54 36.68 -26.42
CA HIS A 487 -12.44 35.93 -27.03
C HIS A 487 -12.24 36.21 -28.53
N ASN A 488 -12.68 37.38 -29.02
CA ASN A 488 -12.53 37.85 -30.40
C ASN A 488 -13.07 36.90 -31.49
N HIS A 489 -14.03 36.03 -31.16
CA HIS A 489 -14.76 35.24 -32.16
C HIS A 489 -15.83 36.10 -32.84
N PRO A 490 -16.06 35.97 -34.17
CA PRO A 490 -17.06 36.79 -34.87
C PRO A 490 -18.45 36.67 -34.24
N ALA A 491 -19.03 37.82 -33.86
CA ALA A 491 -20.31 37.87 -33.14
C ALA A 491 -21.51 37.36 -33.97
N ASN A 492 -21.38 37.33 -35.29
CA ASN A 492 -22.40 36.81 -36.21
C ASN A 492 -22.39 35.28 -36.34
N HIS A 493 -21.37 34.60 -35.81
CA HIS A 493 -21.30 33.15 -35.84
C HIS A 493 -22.26 32.54 -34.81
N LYS A 494 -23.06 31.57 -35.27
CA LYS A 494 -24.00 30.85 -34.42
C LYS A 494 -23.31 29.63 -33.82
N PHE A 495 -23.74 29.29 -32.61
CA PHE A 495 -23.29 28.10 -31.90
C PHE A 495 -24.45 27.13 -31.74
N GLN A 496 -24.18 25.86 -31.96
CA GLN A 496 -25.10 24.75 -31.78
C GLN A 496 -24.63 23.88 -30.61
N LEU A 497 -25.57 23.48 -29.75
CA LEU A 497 -25.32 22.50 -28.70
C LEU A 497 -25.15 21.12 -29.35
N ILE A 498 -24.03 20.47 -29.09
CA ILE A 498 -23.72 19.12 -29.60
C ILE A 498 -24.03 18.10 -28.49
N PRO A 499 -24.96 17.14 -28.72
CA PRO A 499 -25.22 16.06 -27.78
C PRO A 499 -23.97 15.24 -27.51
N HIS A 500 -23.84 14.71 -26.30
CA HIS A 500 -22.68 13.90 -25.98
C HIS A 500 -22.65 12.60 -26.78
N SER A 501 -23.81 11.98 -27.00
CA SER A 501 -23.98 10.76 -27.80
C SER A 501 -23.47 10.84 -29.25
N GLU A 502 -23.16 12.04 -29.75
CA GLU A 502 -22.69 12.29 -31.11
C GLU A 502 -21.20 12.67 -31.18
N SER A 503 -20.45 12.62 -30.07
CA SER A 503 -19.13 13.28 -29.99
C SER A 503 -18.04 12.55 -29.18
N SER A 504 -18.39 11.49 -28.48
CA SER A 504 -17.44 10.61 -27.80
C SER A 504 -16.77 9.65 -28.81
N HIS A 505 -15.49 9.39 -28.59
CA HIS A 505 -14.68 8.48 -29.42
C HIS A 505 -14.39 7.15 -28.71
N TYR A 506 -14.96 6.91 -27.52
CA TYR A 506 -14.78 5.68 -26.73
C TYR A 506 -16.14 5.07 -26.34
N ALA A 507 -16.08 3.95 -25.61
CA ALA A 507 -17.28 3.40 -24.99
C ALA A 507 -17.83 4.39 -23.93
N PRO A 508 -19.16 4.54 -23.82
CA PRO A 508 -20.16 3.63 -24.37
C PRO A 508 -20.68 3.98 -25.77
N GLN A 509 -20.27 5.06 -26.43
CA GLN A 509 -20.88 5.49 -27.70
C GLN A 509 -20.84 4.43 -28.81
N PHE A 510 -19.82 3.56 -28.83
CA PHE A 510 -19.71 2.47 -29.80
C PHE A 510 -20.83 1.42 -29.74
N PHE A 511 -21.59 1.38 -28.65
CA PHE A 511 -22.61 0.34 -28.45
C PHE A 511 -24.01 0.92 -28.64
N GLU A 512 -24.72 0.32 -29.60
CA GLU A 512 -26.14 0.58 -29.83
C GLU A 512 -26.97 -0.41 -29.01
N HIS A 513 -27.86 0.12 -28.17
CA HIS A 513 -28.88 -0.69 -27.53
C HIS A 513 -30.07 -0.80 -28.49
N TYR A 514 -30.64 -2.00 -28.64
CA TYR A 514 -31.89 -2.23 -29.39
C TYR A 514 -33.14 -1.69 -28.66
N VAL A 515 -33.01 -0.53 -28.01
CA VAL A 515 -34.03 0.13 -27.20
C VAL A 515 -34.00 1.62 -27.51
N ARG A 516 -35.19 2.24 -27.59
CA ARG A 516 -35.34 3.68 -27.83
C ARG A 516 -35.44 4.44 -26.51
N CYS A 517 -34.98 5.68 -26.50
CA CYS A 517 -35.19 6.58 -25.39
C CYS A 517 -36.64 7.04 -25.33
N ASP A 518 -37.33 6.85 -24.21
CA ASP A 518 -38.73 7.24 -24.03
C ASP A 518 -38.97 8.75 -24.07
N SER A 519 -37.93 9.56 -23.86
CA SER A 519 -38.04 11.03 -23.94
C SER A 519 -37.80 11.59 -25.35
N CYS A 520 -36.77 11.15 -26.06
CA CYS A 520 -36.43 11.70 -27.39
C CYS A 520 -36.75 10.76 -28.56
N ASN A 521 -37.23 9.54 -28.30
CA ASN A 521 -37.57 8.49 -29.27
C ASN A 521 -36.42 8.06 -30.21
N LYS A 522 -35.18 8.49 -29.95
CA LYS A 522 -33.99 8.05 -30.68
C LYS A 522 -33.50 6.71 -30.13
N THR A 523 -32.89 5.88 -30.98
CA THR A 523 -32.17 4.68 -30.52
C THR A 523 -31.07 5.08 -29.53
N ILE A 524 -30.99 4.37 -28.42
CA ILE A 524 -30.00 4.68 -27.39
C ILE A 524 -28.62 4.18 -27.85
N ARG A 525 -27.75 5.14 -28.16
CA ARG A 525 -26.31 4.93 -28.37
C ARG A 525 -25.59 5.44 -27.14
N GLY A 526 -24.58 4.72 -26.68
CA GLY A 526 -23.94 5.08 -25.42
C GLY A 526 -24.62 4.50 -24.20
N MET A 527 -24.50 5.22 -23.08
CA MET A 527 -25.07 4.81 -21.81
C MET A 527 -26.59 4.76 -21.90
N ARG A 528 -27.16 3.59 -21.63
CA ARG A 528 -28.61 3.40 -21.45
C ARG A 528 -28.97 3.54 -19.98
N TRP A 529 -29.99 4.33 -19.70
CA TRP A 529 -30.51 4.52 -18.35
C TRP A 529 -31.88 3.85 -18.25
N LYS A 530 -31.98 2.67 -17.65
CA LYS A 530 -33.25 1.96 -17.48
C LYS A 530 -33.87 2.33 -16.14
N CYS A 531 -35.09 2.87 -16.15
CA CYS A 531 -35.83 3.11 -14.92
C CYS A 531 -36.00 1.81 -14.14
N THR A 532 -35.67 1.82 -12.85
CA THR A 532 -35.81 0.64 -11.98
C THR A 532 -37.24 0.47 -11.46
N PHE A 533 -38.07 1.51 -11.56
CA PHE A 533 -39.46 1.53 -11.12
C PHE A 533 -40.45 1.25 -12.25
N CYS A 534 -40.12 1.60 -13.50
CA CYS A 534 -40.97 1.40 -14.67
C CYS A 534 -40.38 0.33 -15.58
N GLU A 535 -41.16 -0.72 -15.87
CA GLU A 535 -40.67 -1.90 -16.61
C GLU A 535 -40.02 -1.58 -17.97
N LYS A 536 -40.56 -0.58 -18.68
CA LYS A 536 -40.18 -0.27 -20.07
C LYS A 536 -39.59 1.13 -20.28
N TYR A 537 -39.32 1.89 -19.22
CA TYR A 537 -38.86 3.27 -19.36
C TYR A 537 -37.33 3.38 -19.39
N ASN A 538 -36.79 3.98 -20.45
CA ASN A 538 -35.37 4.05 -20.77
C ASN A 538 -35.02 5.46 -21.27
N LEU A 539 -33.92 6.01 -20.77
CA LEU A 539 -33.39 7.29 -21.22
C LEU A 539 -32.02 7.09 -21.87
N CYS A 540 -31.74 7.85 -22.94
CA CYS A 540 -30.37 8.06 -23.37
C CYS A 540 -29.65 9.00 -22.39
N GLN A 541 -28.33 9.06 -22.44
CA GLN A 541 -27.55 9.96 -21.60
C GLN A 541 -28.03 11.41 -21.68
N ASP A 542 -28.27 11.93 -22.89
CA ASP A 542 -28.63 13.34 -23.09
C ASP A 542 -29.99 13.67 -22.44
N CYS A 543 -30.93 12.72 -22.46
CA CYS A 543 -32.21 12.85 -21.78
C CYS A 543 -32.10 12.62 -20.27
N LYS A 544 -31.16 11.78 -19.79
CA LYS A 544 -30.98 11.52 -18.36
C LYS A 544 -30.66 12.80 -17.57
N PHE A 545 -29.87 13.72 -18.13
CA PHE A 545 -29.58 15.00 -17.48
C PHE A 545 -30.80 15.87 -17.24
N LYS A 546 -31.88 15.64 -18.01
CA LYS A 546 -33.16 16.34 -17.89
C LYS A 546 -34.21 15.49 -17.19
N SER A 547 -33.84 14.32 -16.64
CA SER A 547 -34.81 13.34 -16.10
C SER A 547 -35.72 13.93 -15.05
N SER A 548 -35.22 14.89 -14.26
CA SER A 548 -35.97 15.57 -13.19
C SER A 548 -37.18 16.39 -13.67
N ASN A 549 -37.29 16.62 -14.98
CA ASN A 549 -38.33 17.44 -15.59
C ASN A 549 -39.21 16.63 -16.55
N ILE A 550 -38.91 15.34 -16.77
CA ILE A 550 -39.50 14.51 -17.83
C ILE A 550 -39.90 13.10 -17.36
N HIS A 551 -39.56 12.71 -16.13
CA HIS A 551 -39.98 11.46 -15.49
C HIS A 551 -40.12 11.70 -13.99
N ASP A 552 -40.78 10.80 -13.25
CA ASP A 552 -40.90 10.93 -11.80
C ASP A 552 -39.50 11.04 -11.16
N ASN A 553 -39.29 12.08 -10.37
CA ASN A 553 -38.01 12.39 -9.75
C ASN A 553 -37.61 11.39 -8.67
N ASN A 554 -38.58 10.62 -8.18
CA ASN A 554 -38.38 9.53 -7.23
C ASN A 554 -37.94 8.23 -7.90
N HIS A 555 -38.03 8.14 -9.23
CA HIS A 555 -37.66 6.94 -9.96
C HIS A 555 -36.17 6.91 -10.29
N ALA A 556 -35.51 5.86 -9.79
CA ALA A 556 -34.13 5.51 -10.08
C ALA A 556 -33.96 4.97 -11.51
N PHE A 557 -32.74 5.12 -12.05
CA PHE A 557 -32.31 4.65 -13.35
C PHE A 557 -30.99 3.88 -13.25
N LEU A 558 -31.04 2.59 -13.58
CA LEU A 558 -29.88 1.72 -13.75
C LEU A 558 -29.07 2.12 -14.99
N PRO A 559 -27.77 2.48 -14.87
CA PRO A 559 -26.89 2.68 -16.01
C PRO A 559 -26.44 1.33 -16.59
N ILE A 560 -26.73 1.11 -17.86
CA ILE A 560 -26.34 -0.06 -18.64
C ILE A 560 -25.36 0.45 -19.68
N ALA A 561 -24.08 0.09 -19.52
CA ALA A 561 -22.99 0.53 -20.38
C ALA A 561 -22.89 -0.29 -21.68
N TYR A 562 -23.28 -1.57 -21.63
CA TYR A 562 -23.25 -2.48 -22.78
C TYR A 562 -24.54 -3.32 -22.88
N PRO A 563 -25.01 -3.65 -24.09
CA PRO A 563 -26.05 -4.64 -24.30
C PRO A 563 -25.68 -6.00 -23.69
N GLU A 564 -26.67 -6.68 -23.09
CA GLU A 564 -26.49 -7.95 -22.33
C GLU A 564 -25.85 -9.08 -23.16
N HIS A 565 -25.92 -9.02 -24.50
CA HIS A 565 -25.44 -10.06 -25.41
C HIS A 565 -23.94 -9.98 -25.79
N ILE A 566 -23.20 -8.96 -25.34
CA ILE A 566 -21.83 -8.64 -25.87
C ILE A 566 -20.69 -9.28 -25.04
N LEU A 567 -20.98 -9.95 -23.92
CA LEU A 567 -19.97 -10.58 -23.04
C LEU A 567 -19.02 -11.57 -23.74
N LEU A 568 -19.37 -12.09 -24.92
CA LEU A 568 -18.59 -13.08 -25.66
C LEU A 568 -17.54 -12.50 -26.64
N LEU A 569 -17.46 -11.18 -26.81
CA LEU A 569 -16.66 -10.55 -27.89
C LEU A 569 -15.38 -9.82 -27.42
N PHE A 570 -15.10 -9.72 -26.12
CA PHE A 570 -13.94 -8.97 -25.64
C PHE A 570 -12.69 -9.87 -25.54
N SER A 571 -11.69 -9.62 -26.39
CA SER A 571 -10.33 -10.13 -26.19
C SER A 571 -9.63 -9.33 -25.08
N ALA A 572 -8.66 -9.95 -24.40
CA ALA A 572 -7.94 -9.37 -23.25
C ALA A 572 -7.19 -8.05 -23.55
N GLU A 573 -7.08 -7.62 -24.80
CA GLU A 573 -6.29 -6.46 -25.22
C GLU A 573 -7.10 -5.14 -25.31
N ASN A 574 -8.43 -5.16 -25.26
CA ASN A 574 -9.25 -3.95 -25.36
C ASN A 574 -10.36 -3.94 -24.31
N VAL A 575 -10.03 -3.63 -23.04
CA VAL A 575 -11.05 -3.40 -22.02
C VAL A 575 -11.56 -1.95 -22.15
N PRO A 576 -12.83 -1.73 -22.51
CA PRO A 576 -13.33 -0.40 -22.78
C PRO A 576 -13.36 0.48 -21.52
N THR A 577 -12.85 1.71 -21.68
CA THR A 577 -12.83 2.74 -20.64
C THR A 577 -14.05 3.64 -20.78
N CYS A 578 -14.74 3.92 -19.67
CA CYS A 578 -15.90 4.79 -19.65
C CYS A 578 -15.52 6.25 -19.93
N ASP A 579 -16.08 6.87 -20.98
CA ASP A 579 -15.86 8.29 -21.29
C ASP A 579 -16.21 9.26 -20.15
N TYR A 580 -17.12 8.86 -19.26
CA TYR A 580 -17.60 9.71 -18.18
C TYR A 580 -16.69 9.68 -16.96
N CYS A 581 -16.26 8.49 -16.52
CA CYS A 581 -15.53 8.33 -15.26
C CYS A 581 -14.08 7.87 -15.42
N LYS A 582 -13.66 7.57 -16.66
CA LYS A 582 -12.32 7.09 -17.04
C LYS A 582 -11.90 5.77 -16.40
N LEU A 583 -12.84 5.00 -15.88
CA LEU A 583 -12.59 3.68 -15.31
C LEU A 583 -13.04 2.57 -16.27
N THR A 584 -12.43 1.41 -16.09
CA THR A 584 -12.80 0.16 -16.73
C THR A 584 -14.20 -0.26 -16.29
N CYS A 585 -15.10 -0.49 -17.24
CA CYS A 585 -16.43 -1.02 -16.92
C CYS A 585 -16.34 -2.53 -16.66
N THR A 586 -17.05 -3.03 -15.64
CA THR A 586 -17.11 -4.46 -15.30
C THR A 586 -18.54 -4.95 -15.39
N GLY A 587 -18.76 -6.13 -16.01
CA GLY A 587 -20.08 -6.79 -16.05
C GLY A 587 -21.22 -5.85 -16.44
N TYR A 588 -21.17 -5.27 -17.65
CA TYR A 588 -22.18 -4.37 -18.24
C TYR A 588 -22.50 -3.04 -17.51
N ILE A 589 -21.92 -2.78 -16.32
CA ILE A 589 -22.21 -1.60 -15.49
C ILE A 589 -20.96 -0.70 -15.37
N CYS A 590 -21.19 0.61 -15.33
CA CYS A 590 -20.16 1.58 -14.95
C CYS A 590 -20.34 2.01 -13.49
N ALA A 591 -19.51 1.49 -12.58
CA ALA A 591 -19.66 1.67 -11.14
C ALA A 591 -19.64 3.13 -10.65
N LYS A 592 -18.85 4.01 -11.27
CA LYS A 592 -18.74 5.42 -10.89
C LYS A 592 -19.82 6.31 -11.53
N CYS A 593 -20.48 5.86 -12.60
CA CYS A 593 -21.49 6.65 -13.31
C CYS A 593 -22.92 6.42 -12.87
N ALA A 594 -23.20 5.45 -11.98
CA ALA A 594 -24.52 5.32 -11.36
C ALA A 594 -24.88 6.62 -10.61
N ASN A 595 -25.89 7.32 -11.12
CA ASN A 595 -26.20 8.70 -10.72
C ASN A 595 -26.89 8.69 -9.35
N GLY A 596 -26.15 8.91 -8.27
CA GLY A 596 -26.68 8.87 -6.90
C GLY A 596 -27.09 7.47 -6.40
N GLU A 597 -27.25 6.51 -7.32
CA GLU A 597 -27.58 5.12 -7.03
C GLU A 597 -26.34 4.32 -6.66
N PHE A 598 -26.56 3.37 -5.76
CA PHE A 598 -25.54 2.46 -5.32
C PHE A 598 -26.17 1.15 -4.88
N LEU A 599 -25.46 0.05 -5.13
CA LEU A 599 -25.79 -1.22 -4.53
C LEU A 599 -25.28 -1.22 -3.09
N VAL A 600 -26.02 -1.88 -2.22
CA VAL A 600 -25.67 -2.05 -0.81
C VAL A 600 -24.91 -3.37 -0.68
N GLU A 601 -23.73 -3.32 -0.07
CA GLU A 601 -22.99 -4.52 0.34
C GLU A 601 -23.51 -5.04 1.68
N GLU A 602 -23.74 -4.14 2.62
CA GLU A 602 -24.27 -4.40 3.95
C GLU A 602 -24.99 -3.15 4.45
N TYR A 603 -26.03 -3.31 5.27
CA TYR A 603 -26.60 -2.19 6.03
C TYR A 603 -26.98 -2.62 7.44
N GLU A 604 -26.85 -1.70 8.38
CA GLU A 604 -27.13 -1.91 9.79
C GLU A 604 -27.97 -0.75 10.33
N LEU A 605 -28.94 -1.08 11.18
CA LEU A 605 -29.69 -0.09 11.94
C LEU A 605 -29.40 -0.27 13.42
N PHE A 606 -29.05 0.83 14.09
CA PHE A 606 -28.82 0.89 15.52
C PHE A 606 -29.89 1.74 16.18
N GLN A 607 -30.44 1.27 17.29
CA GLN A 607 -31.17 2.12 18.22
C GLN A 607 -30.17 2.78 19.17
N VAL A 608 -30.24 4.10 19.28
CA VAL A 608 -29.35 4.91 20.11
C VAL A 608 -30.01 5.15 21.45
N ILE A 609 -29.40 4.63 22.51
CA ILE A 609 -29.92 4.71 23.88
C ILE A 609 -28.98 5.59 24.70
N LYS A 610 -29.50 6.62 25.36
CA LYS A 610 -28.69 7.45 26.26
C LYS A 610 -28.37 6.65 27.53
N LYS A 611 -27.11 6.55 27.89
CA LYS A 611 -26.61 5.83 29.07
C LYS A 611 -26.86 6.61 30.36
#